data_AF-A0A416C0G7-F1
#
_entry.id   AF-A0A416C0G7-F1
#
_cell.length_a   1.000
_cell.length_b   1.000
_cell.length_c   1.000
_cell.angle_alpha   90.00
_cell.angle_beta   90.00
_cell.angle_gamma   90.00
#
_symmetry.space_group_name_H-M   'P 1'
#
loop_
_entity.id
_entity.type
_entity.pdbx_description
1 polymer ?
#
loop_
_entity_poly.entity_id
_entity_poly.type
_entity_poly.pdbx_seq_one_letter_code
_entity_poly.pdbx_strand_id
1 'polypeptide(L)'
;KNISENIYPCFYTMHCLFDLYEDMHIIFPKGTDLIENALCDEKLNNKREMHKFFGDRYSIGTDEICSNGYEKFYICGAVSEGKCGIDYRGKDVQADIEWDNNVLPYLGFWITAGGFRGDYNCAWEPSSGYYDSVSRALRNNAVWELLPQEEKQFDITITVHENSQRK
;
A
#
# COMPACT_ATOMS: atom_id res chain seq x y z
N LYS A 1 -10.07 15.26 -13.34
CA LYS A 1 -10.90 15.45 -14.55
C LYS A 1 -10.02 15.53 -15.79
N ASN A 2 -10.39 14.84 -16.87
CA ASN A 2 -9.77 15.00 -18.19
C ASN A 2 -10.49 16.10 -18.98
N ILE A 3 -9.83 17.23 -19.22
CA ILE A 3 -10.41 18.37 -19.96
C ILE A 3 -10.12 18.34 -21.47
N SER A 4 -9.43 17.31 -21.96
CA SER A 4 -9.11 17.16 -23.38
C SER A 4 -10.17 16.37 -24.15
N GLU A 5 -9.93 16.19 -25.45
CA GLU A 5 -10.69 15.30 -26.35
C GLU A 5 -10.08 13.90 -26.49
N ASN A 6 -8.93 13.63 -25.86
CA ASN A 6 -8.22 12.35 -25.95
C ASN A 6 -8.43 11.51 -24.69
N ILE A 7 -8.30 10.18 -24.80
CA ILE A 7 -8.21 9.29 -23.64
C ILE A 7 -6.83 9.46 -22.99
N TYR A 8 -6.80 9.58 -21.67
CA TYR A 8 -5.54 9.63 -20.91
C TYR A 8 -5.40 8.44 -19.97
N PRO A 9 -4.36 7.60 -20.17
CA PRO A 9 -3.90 6.70 -19.13
C PRO A 9 -3.40 7.52 -17.94
N CYS A 10 -3.93 7.26 -16.76
CA CYS A 10 -3.52 7.95 -15.54
C CYS A 10 -3.41 6.99 -14.36
N PHE A 11 -2.68 7.45 -13.35
CA PHE A 11 -2.36 6.67 -12.18
C PHE A 11 -2.44 7.58 -10.94
N TYR A 12 -3.02 7.05 -9.88
CA TYR A 12 -3.03 7.64 -8.56
C TYR A 12 -2.53 6.61 -7.55
N THR A 13 -1.68 7.06 -6.63
CA THR A 13 -1.32 6.32 -5.42
C THR A 13 -1.23 7.32 -4.27
N MET A 14 -1.87 6.99 -3.15
CA MET A 14 -1.59 7.70 -1.90
C MET A 14 -0.21 7.29 -1.39
N HIS A 15 0.63 8.24 -0.99
CA HIS A 15 1.94 7.96 -0.39
C HIS A 15 2.07 8.71 0.95
N CYS A 16 1.16 8.41 1.87
CA CYS A 16 1.11 9.04 3.19
C CYS A 16 2.13 8.37 4.11
N LEU A 17 3.15 9.13 4.53
CA LEU A 17 4.21 8.61 5.38
C LEU A 17 3.77 8.61 6.85
N PHE A 18 3.97 7.48 7.51
CA PHE A 18 3.75 7.24 8.92
C PHE A 18 5.08 6.95 9.61
N ASP A 19 5.29 7.54 10.79
CA ASP A 19 6.48 7.27 11.60
C ASP A 19 6.59 5.79 11.94
N LEU A 20 7.81 5.26 11.87
CA LEU A 20 8.11 3.87 12.20
C LEU A 20 8.55 3.75 13.67
N TYR A 21 7.94 2.81 14.40
CA TYR A 21 8.32 2.43 15.77
C TYR A 21 8.55 0.91 15.84
N GLU A 22 9.38 0.46 16.78
CA GLU A 22 9.78 -0.96 16.93
C GLU A 22 8.62 -1.90 17.30
N ASP A 23 7.62 -1.40 18.01
CA ASP A 23 6.46 -2.15 18.52
C ASP A 23 5.21 -1.99 17.65
N MET A 24 5.39 -1.43 16.46
CA MET A 24 4.34 -1.15 15.52
C MET A 24 3.91 -2.41 14.78
N HIS A 25 2.61 -2.53 14.58
CA HIS A 25 2.01 -3.63 13.85
C HIS A 25 1.26 -3.10 12.62
N ILE A 26 1.54 -3.69 11.47
CA ILE A 26 0.90 -3.38 10.20
C ILE A 26 -0.36 -4.23 10.08
N ILE A 27 -1.52 -3.59 9.89
CA ILE A 27 -2.83 -4.24 9.72
C ILE A 27 -3.17 -4.31 8.23
N PHE A 28 -3.32 -5.53 7.72
CA PHE A 28 -3.60 -5.81 6.32
C PHE A 28 -5.11 -5.86 6.06
N PRO A 29 -5.57 -5.61 4.82
CA PRO A 29 -6.93 -5.94 4.41
C PRO A 29 -7.23 -7.42 4.64
N LYS A 30 -8.45 -7.74 5.08
CA LYS A 30 -8.92 -9.12 5.19
C LYS A 30 -8.89 -9.83 3.84
N GLY A 31 -8.49 -11.10 3.85
CA GLY A 31 -8.35 -11.92 2.63
C GLY A 31 -7.02 -11.73 1.90
N THR A 32 -6.05 -11.05 2.51
CA THR A 32 -4.69 -10.95 1.95
C THR A 32 -3.96 -12.28 2.07
N ASP A 33 -3.82 -12.99 0.95
CA ASP A 33 -3.16 -14.31 0.91
C ASP A 33 -1.75 -14.27 0.29
N LEU A 34 -1.51 -13.34 -0.64
CA LEU A 34 -0.26 -13.24 -1.38
C LEU A 34 0.22 -11.80 -1.51
N ILE A 35 1.52 -11.62 -1.31
CA ILE A 35 2.24 -10.38 -1.59
C ILE A 35 3.34 -10.62 -2.63
N GLU A 36 3.66 -9.59 -3.39
CA GLU A 36 4.68 -9.60 -4.44
C GLU A 36 5.68 -8.48 -4.19
N ASN A 37 6.98 -8.84 -4.14
CA ASN A 37 8.06 -7.88 -3.93
C ASN A 37 8.21 -6.92 -5.12
N ALA A 38 8.19 -5.62 -4.83
CA ALA A 38 8.26 -4.54 -5.82
C ALA A 38 9.67 -3.94 -5.99
N LEU A 39 10.63 -4.27 -5.13
CA LEU A 39 12.04 -3.86 -5.23
C LEU A 39 12.86 -4.67 -6.24
N CYS A 40 12.20 -5.39 -7.15
CA CYS A 40 12.86 -6.07 -8.27
C CYS A 40 13.62 -5.06 -9.13
N ASP A 41 14.92 -4.88 -8.86
CA ASP A 41 15.84 -4.15 -9.72
C ASP A 41 16.10 -5.02 -10.96
N GLU A 42 15.67 -4.54 -12.13
CA GLU A 42 15.90 -5.20 -13.42
C GLU A 42 17.41 -5.42 -13.69
N LYS A 43 18.31 -4.68 -13.02
CA LYS A 43 19.77 -4.87 -13.13
C LYS A 43 20.31 -6.02 -12.28
N LEU A 44 19.59 -6.48 -11.26
CA LEU A 44 20.08 -7.45 -10.26
C LEU A 44 19.51 -8.87 -10.42
N ASN A 45 18.72 -9.15 -11.46
CA ASN A 45 18.14 -10.48 -11.74
C ASN A 45 17.30 -11.08 -10.59
N ASN A 46 16.84 -10.27 -9.64
CA ASN A 46 15.93 -10.72 -8.59
C ASN A 46 14.54 -10.96 -9.20
N LYS A 47 14.12 -12.22 -9.21
CA LYS A 47 12.79 -12.61 -9.70
C LYS A 47 11.73 -12.03 -8.76
N ARG A 48 10.58 -11.66 -9.33
CA ARG A 48 9.36 -11.36 -8.57
C ARG A 48 9.02 -12.60 -7.74
N GLU A 49 9.35 -12.56 -6.47
CA GLU A 49 8.96 -13.61 -5.54
C GLU A 49 7.59 -13.29 -4.98
N MET A 50 6.71 -14.26 -5.13
CA MET A 50 5.38 -14.28 -4.55
C MET A 50 5.51 -14.97 -3.20
N HIS A 51 5.19 -14.28 -2.13
CA HIS A 51 5.21 -14.86 -0.80
C HIS A 51 3.77 -15.10 -0.34
N LYS A 52 3.49 -16.32 0.13
CA LYS A 52 2.26 -16.56 0.87
C LYS A 52 2.32 -15.79 2.16
N PHE A 53 1.27 -15.03 2.42
CA PHE A 53 1.11 -14.30 3.65
C PHE A 53 0.98 -15.27 4.83
N PHE A 54 1.44 -14.84 6.01
CA PHE A 54 1.67 -15.70 7.16
C PHE A 54 0.37 -16.13 7.89
N GLY A 55 -0.46 -16.97 7.25
CA GLY A 55 -1.64 -17.60 7.85
C GLY A 55 -2.78 -16.63 8.21
N ASP A 56 -3.60 -16.97 9.22
CA ASP A 56 -4.75 -16.17 9.69
C ASP A 56 -4.37 -14.82 10.36
N ARG A 57 -3.10 -14.40 10.28
CA ARG A 57 -2.61 -13.17 10.90
C ARG A 57 -2.99 -11.97 10.03
N TYR A 58 -3.92 -11.16 10.51
CA TYR A 58 -4.27 -9.87 9.90
C TYR A 58 -3.30 -8.74 10.28
N SER A 59 -2.32 -9.03 11.14
CA SER A 59 -1.38 -8.06 11.72
C SER A 59 0.02 -8.63 11.88
N ILE A 60 1.06 -7.89 11.46
CA ILE A 60 2.47 -8.31 11.49
C ILE A 60 3.34 -7.22 12.11
N GLY A 61 4.34 -7.59 12.92
CA GLY A 61 5.31 -6.64 13.49
C GLY A 61 6.23 -6.06 12.41
N THR A 62 6.66 -4.81 12.54
CA THR A 62 7.52 -4.19 11.52
C THR A 62 8.92 -4.81 11.43
N ASP A 63 9.41 -5.39 12.50
CA ASP A 63 10.66 -6.17 12.55
C ASP A 63 10.60 -7.45 11.69
N GLU A 64 9.41 -8.07 11.59
CA GLU A 64 9.15 -9.21 10.70
C GLU A 64 9.14 -8.79 9.22
N ILE A 65 8.89 -7.51 8.91
CA ILE A 65 8.81 -6.97 7.55
C ILE A 65 10.15 -6.38 7.10
N CYS A 66 10.75 -5.51 7.92
CA CYS A 66 11.98 -4.80 7.61
C CYS A 66 12.74 -4.46 8.89
N SER A 67 13.72 -5.30 9.27
CA SER A 67 14.55 -5.07 10.46
C SER A 67 15.70 -4.07 10.21
N ASN A 68 16.10 -3.85 8.96
CA ASN A 68 17.11 -2.90 8.52
C ASN A 68 16.96 -2.68 7.01
N GLY A 69 17.21 -1.48 6.52
CA GLY A 69 17.10 -1.20 5.09
C GLY A 69 15.77 -0.57 4.70
N TYR A 70 15.22 -0.99 3.56
CA TYR A 70 13.90 -0.61 3.09
C TYR A 70 13.30 -1.75 2.26
N GLU A 71 11.98 -1.88 2.30
CA GLU A 71 11.22 -2.88 1.56
C GLU A 71 10.04 -2.24 0.83
N LYS A 72 9.68 -2.84 -0.29
CA LYS A 72 8.45 -2.49 -1.03
C LYS A 72 7.78 -3.74 -1.55
N PHE A 73 6.49 -3.87 -1.30
CA PHE A 73 5.67 -4.94 -1.86
C PHE A 73 4.27 -4.44 -2.20
N TYR A 74 3.52 -5.23 -2.96
CA TYR A 74 2.08 -5.03 -3.13
C TYR A 74 1.33 -6.30 -2.76
N ILE A 75 0.07 -6.12 -2.36
CA ILE A 75 -0.88 -7.22 -2.32
C ILE A 75 -1.20 -7.63 -3.77
N CYS A 76 -1.26 -8.94 -4.01
CA CYS A 76 -1.40 -9.46 -5.35
C CYS A 76 -2.83 -9.28 -5.88
N GLY A 77 -2.96 -8.54 -6.97
CA GLY A 77 -4.26 -8.25 -7.59
C GLY A 77 -5.09 -7.24 -6.81
N ALA A 78 -6.40 -7.21 -7.10
CA ALA A 78 -7.32 -6.31 -6.44
C ALA A 78 -7.61 -6.78 -5.01
N VAL A 79 -7.56 -5.87 -4.04
CA VAL A 79 -7.91 -6.17 -2.64
C VAL A 79 -9.40 -6.42 -2.49
N SER A 80 -9.78 -7.34 -1.59
CA SER A 80 -11.17 -7.66 -1.29
C SER A 80 -11.90 -6.57 -0.50
N GLU A 81 -11.17 -5.70 0.20
CA GLU A 81 -11.73 -4.55 0.93
C GLU A 81 -10.77 -3.35 0.92
N GLY A 82 -11.34 -2.15 0.97
CA GLY A 82 -10.59 -0.90 1.07
C GLY A 82 -10.35 -0.50 2.52
N LYS A 83 -9.66 -1.36 3.27
CA LYS A 83 -9.31 -1.11 4.68
C LYS A 83 -7.93 -1.66 5.01
N CYS A 84 -7.10 -0.85 5.65
CA CYS A 84 -5.85 -1.27 6.28
C CYS A 84 -5.58 -0.39 7.51
N GLY A 85 -4.48 -0.62 8.20
CA GLY A 85 -4.13 0.21 9.35
C GLY A 85 -2.73 -0.01 9.90
N ILE A 86 -2.45 0.72 10.96
CA ILE A 86 -1.20 0.71 11.71
C ILE A 86 -1.52 0.80 13.19
N ASP A 87 -1.09 -0.18 13.97
CA ASP A 87 -1.25 -0.26 15.43
C ASP A 87 0.06 0.08 16.13
N TYR A 88 0.12 1.25 16.76
CA TYR A 88 1.22 1.72 17.59
C TYR A 88 1.02 1.23 19.03
N ARG A 89 1.43 -0.01 19.29
CA ARG A 89 1.06 -0.72 20.52
C ARG A 89 1.51 -0.01 21.79
N GLY A 90 2.76 0.42 21.90
CA GLY A 90 3.29 1.10 23.07
C GLY A 90 2.88 2.56 23.19
N LYS A 91 2.11 3.08 22.24
CA LYS A 91 1.45 4.38 22.33
C LYS A 91 -0.04 4.28 22.59
N ASP A 92 -0.60 3.06 22.61
CA ASP A 92 -2.04 2.83 22.64
C ASP A 92 -2.80 3.64 21.57
N VAL A 93 -2.24 3.71 20.36
CA VAL A 93 -2.84 4.43 19.22
C VAL A 93 -2.95 3.52 18.02
N GLN A 94 -4.05 3.62 17.29
CA GLN A 94 -4.22 2.96 15.99
C GLN A 94 -4.64 3.98 14.92
N ALA A 95 -4.06 3.87 13.73
CA ALA A 95 -4.48 4.61 12.55
C ALA A 95 -5.14 3.64 11.56
N ASP A 96 -6.41 3.84 11.28
CA ASP A 96 -7.18 3.11 10.27
C ASP A 96 -7.24 3.93 8.98
N ILE A 97 -7.07 3.26 7.83
CA ILE A 97 -7.16 3.86 6.51
C ILE A 97 -8.28 3.14 5.74
N GLU A 98 -9.25 3.90 5.25
CA GLU A 98 -10.42 3.37 4.57
C GLU A 98 -10.68 4.10 3.24
N TRP A 99 -11.06 3.34 2.20
CA TRP A 99 -11.36 3.83 0.85
C TRP A 99 -12.30 2.90 0.10
N ASP A 100 -12.77 3.31 -1.08
CA ASP A 100 -13.51 2.42 -2.00
C ASP A 100 -12.55 1.60 -2.86
N ASN A 101 -12.43 0.30 -2.60
CA ASN A 101 -11.57 -0.61 -3.36
C ASN A 101 -12.06 -0.88 -4.79
N ASN A 102 -13.30 -0.55 -5.13
CA ASN A 102 -13.73 -0.58 -6.53
C ASN A 102 -13.15 0.58 -7.33
N VAL A 103 -12.74 1.65 -6.65
CA VAL A 103 -12.08 2.80 -7.27
C VAL A 103 -10.56 2.64 -7.22
N LEU A 104 -9.99 2.36 -6.05
CA LEU A 104 -8.55 2.09 -5.86
C LEU A 104 -8.33 0.60 -5.50
N PRO A 105 -8.27 -0.30 -6.50
CA PRO A 105 -8.25 -1.73 -6.25
C PRO A 105 -6.91 -2.28 -5.74
N TYR A 106 -5.81 -1.56 -5.92
CA TYR A 106 -4.47 -2.08 -5.59
C TYR A 106 -3.95 -1.45 -4.30
N LEU A 107 -3.13 -2.20 -3.55
CA LEU A 107 -2.51 -1.73 -2.32
C LEU A 107 -1.02 -2.07 -2.31
N GLY A 108 -0.20 -1.03 -2.36
CA GLY A 108 1.24 -1.12 -2.09
C GLY A 108 1.55 -0.90 -0.61
N PHE A 109 2.73 -1.34 -0.20
CA PHE A 109 3.33 -0.99 1.09
C PHE A 109 4.80 -0.64 0.90
N TRP A 110 5.21 0.48 1.48
CA TRP A 110 6.58 0.96 1.54
C TRP A 110 7.02 1.04 3.00
N ILE A 111 8.25 0.63 3.29
CA ILE A 111 8.86 0.81 4.62
C ILE A 111 10.35 1.05 4.49
N THR A 112 10.89 1.95 5.30
CA THR A 112 12.33 2.18 5.48
C THR A 112 12.65 2.26 6.96
N ALA A 113 13.61 1.43 7.40
CA ALA A 113 14.20 1.42 8.73
C ALA A 113 15.65 1.92 8.63
N GLY A 114 15.82 3.13 8.09
CA GLY A 114 17.12 3.79 7.88
C GLY A 114 17.80 3.46 6.56
N GLY A 115 17.26 2.56 5.74
CA GLY A 115 17.90 2.15 4.49
C GLY A 115 17.80 3.17 3.35
N PHE A 116 16.69 3.90 3.28
CA PHE A 116 16.50 4.93 2.26
C PHE A 116 16.78 6.31 2.86
N ARG A 117 17.94 6.89 2.53
CA ARG A 117 18.37 8.22 2.98
C ARG A 117 18.47 8.41 4.51
N GLY A 118 18.43 7.32 5.28
CA GLY A 118 18.38 7.37 6.75
C GLY A 118 16.97 7.56 7.31
N ASP A 119 15.93 7.54 6.47
CA ASP A 119 14.55 7.77 6.88
C ASP A 119 13.98 6.56 7.65
N TYR A 120 13.10 6.85 8.62
CA TYR A 120 12.37 5.88 9.44
C TYR A 120 10.87 6.12 9.32
N ASN A 121 10.25 5.47 8.34
CA ASN A 121 8.81 5.59 8.08
C ASN A 121 8.28 4.42 7.25
N CYS A 122 6.96 4.32 7.18
CA CYS A 122 6.26 3.43 6.25
C CYS A 122 5.06 4.13 5.61
N ALA A 123 4.50 3.52 4.57
CA ALA A 123 3.30 4.00 3.91
C ALA A 123 2.46 2.84 3.38
N TRP A 124 1.18 2.88 3.69
CA TRP A 124 0.17 2.18 2.89
C TRP A 124 -0.11 3.01 1.63
N GLU A 125 -0.19 2.31 0.49
CA GLU A 125 -0.31 2.92 -0.83
C GLU A 125 -1.55 2.44 -1.60
N PRO A 126 -2.79 2.79 -1.19
CA PRO A 126 -3.98 2.59 -2.02
C PRO A 126 -3.79 3.23 -3.40
N SER A 127 -4.04 2.45 -4.45
CA SER A 127 -3.65 2.79 -5.81
C SER A 127 -4.69 2.39 -6.86
N SER A 128 -4.75 3.20 -7.91
CA SER A 128 -5.54 2.92 -9.10
C SER A 128 -4.85 1.96 -10.08
N GLY A 129 -3.58 1.59 -9.86
CA GLY A 129 -2.88 0.69 -10.76
C GLY A 129 -1.78 -0.18 -10.15
N TYR A 130 -1.21 -1.06 -10.99
CA TYR A 130 -0.26 -2.10 -10.61
C TYR A 130 0.85 -2.23 -11.67
N TYR A 131 2.11 -1.80 -11.52
CA TYR A 131 2.94 -1.39 -10.37
C TYR A 131 3.69 -0.09 -10.71
N ASP A 132 3.67 0.94 -9.85
CA ASP A 132 4.52 2.18 -9.83
C ASP A 132 4.87 2.87 -11.17
N SER A 133 4.30 2.42 -12.29
CA SER A 133 4.72 2.71 -13.64
C SER A 133 3.52 2.57 -14.53
N VAL A 134 3.14 3.69 -15.17
CA VAL A 134 2.06 3.73 -16.17
C VAL A 134 2.29 2.70 -17.26
N SER A 135 3.53 2.49 -17.72
CA SER A 135 3.85 1.51 -18.76
C SER A 135 3.60 0.07 -18.34
N ARG A 136 3.85 -0.29 -17.07
CA ARG A 136 3.55 -1.64 -16.53
C ARG A 136 2.06 -1.81 -16.30
N ALA A 137 1.44 -0.80 -15.68
CA ALA A 137 0.00 -0.73 -15.45
C ALA A 137 -0.80 -0.90 -16.76
N LEU A 138 -0.38 -0.23 -17.84
CA LEU A 138 -0.95 -0.39 -19.18
C LEU A 138 -0.84 -1.83 -19.69
N ARG A 139 0.33 -2.48 -19.59
CA ARG A 139 0.51 -3.87 -20.05
C ARG A 139 -0.35 -4.89 -19.30
N ASN A 140 -0.69 -4.56 -18.05
CA ASN A 140 -1.46 -5.43 -17.17
C ASN A 140 -2.97 -5.09 -17.16
N ASN A 141 -3.44 -4.14 -17.99
CA ASN A 141 -4.80 -3.59 -17.92
C ASN A 141 -5.18 -3.13 -16.50
N ALA A 142 -4.20 -2.57 -15.79
CA ALA A 142 -4.28 -2.17 -14.40
C ALA A 142 -3.94 -0.67 -14.27
N VAL A 143 -4.50 0.15 -15.16
CA VAL A 143 -4.36 1.61 -15.16
C VAL A 143 -5.74 2.22 -15.35
N TRP A 144 -5.98 3.41 -14.80
CA TRP A 144 -7.16 4.15 -15.19
C TRP A 144 -6.99 4.72 -16.59
N GLU A 145 -8.07 4.68 -17.34
CA GLU A 145 -8.22 5.46 -18.57
C GLU A 145 -9.29 6.51 -18.30
N LEU A 146 -8.88 7.78 -18.28
CA LEU A 146 -9.82 8.89 -18.20
C LEU A 146 -10.32 9.20 -19.60
N LEU A 147 -11.60 8.95 -19.85
CA LEU A 147 -12.27 9.35 -21.09
C LEU A 147 -12.38 10.88 -21.18
N PRO A 148 -12.59 11.45 -22.38
CA PRO A 148 -12.84 12.88 -22.53
C PRO A 148 -13.94 13.37 -21.60
N GLN A 149 -13.67 14.44 -20.85
CA GLN A 149 -14.56 15.04 -19.86
C GLN A 149 -14.86 14.18 -18.62
N GLU A 150 -14.30 12.97 -18.51
CA GLU A 150 -14.47 12.12 -17.33
C GLU A 150 -13.75 12.69 -16.11
N GLU A 151 -14.37 12.49 -14.96
CA GLU A 151 -13.81 12.80 -13.66
C GLU A 151 -13.90 11.58 -12.75
N LYS A 152 -12.77 11.22 -12.14
CA LYS A 152 -12.73 10.29 -11.01
C LYS A 152 -12.70 11.12 -9.74
N GLN A 153 -13.58 10.80 -8.81
CA GLN A 153 -13.61 11.33 -7.46
C GLN A 153 -13.63 10.14 -6.51
N PHE A 154 -12.89 10.27 -5.43
CA PHE A 154 -12.80 9.27 -4.38
C PHE A 154 -12.31 9.96 -3.11
N ASP A 155 -12.65 9.36 -1.98
CA ASP A 155 -12.21 9.78 -0.67
C ASP A 155 -11.34 8.69 -0.05
N ILE A 156 -10.35 9.12 0.72
CA ILE A 156 -9.57 8.25 1.60
C ILE A 156 -9.70 8.84 2.99
N THR A 157 -10.17 8.04 3.93
CA THR A 157 -10.35 8.45 5.32
C THR A 157 -9.24 7.85 6.16
N ILE A 158 -8.55 8.70 6.93
CA ILE A 158 -7.61 8.27 7.96
C ILE A 158 -8.23 8.60 9.31
N THR A 159 -8.49 7.57 10.11
CA THR A 159 -9.03 7.74 11.46
C THR A 159 -8.00 7.33 12.49
N VAL A 160 -7.75 8.20 13.47
CA VAL A 160 -6.83 7.91 14.59
C VAL A 160 -7.66 7.63 15.84
N HIS A 161 -7.37 6.51 16.48
CA HIS A 161 -8.06 6.03 17.67
C HIS A 161 -7.07 5.90 18.83
N GLU A 162 -7.49 6.31 20.02
CA GLU A 162 -6.84 5.92 21.27
C GLU A 162 -7.41 4.59 21.75
N ASN A 163 -6.55 3.60 21.95
CA ASN A 163 -6.89 2.27 22.44
C ASN A 163 -7.00 2.28 23.97
N SER A 164 -7.98 3.02 24.49
CA SER A 164 -8.24 3.18 25.94
C SER A 164 -8.61 1.89 26.70
N GLN A 165 -8.73 0.75 26.01
CA GLN A 165 -9.10 -0.55 26.60
C GLN A 165 -7.95 -1.57 26.73
N ARG A 166 -6.71 -1.21 26.37
CA ARG A 166 -5.52 -2.04 26.63
C ARG A 166 -4.93 -1.66 28.00
N LYS A 167 -5.63 -2.01 29.09
CA LYS A 167 -5.08 -1.95 30.47
C LYS A 167 -5.13 -3.32 31.12
#